data_AF-A0A358SUG1-F1
#
_entry.id   AF-A0A358SUG1-F1
#
_cell.length_a   1.000
_cell.length_b   1.000
_cell.length_c   1.000
_cell.angle_alpha   90.00
_cell.angle_beta   90.00
_cell.angle_gamma   90.00
#
_symmetry.space_group_name_H-M   'P 1'
#
loop_
_entity.id
_entity.type
_entity.pdbx_description
1 polymer ?
#
loop_
_entity_poly.entity_id
_entity_poly.type
_entity_poly.pdbx_seq_one_letter_code
_entity_poly.pdbx_strand_id
1 'polypeptide(L)'
;MEHALIIAAVVIVVAGGGSAALVPWARSRRQHPPAGPSGSGQPDQASEEQAGGVGTLERPAEPGTEPAAPPEQAAPPELSTPAEAPPARPAVERPPPSAGRLARLRGRLARSQSALGGVLLRLLSSGTLDDQAWEEIEDTLITADMGVAPARQLVEELRT
;
A
#
# COMPACT_ATOMS: atom_id res chain seq x y z
N MET A 1 -4.02 56.24 -20.34
CA MET A 1 -2.62 56.33 -19.83
C MET A 1 -2.44 55.65 -18.47
N GLU A 2 -3.51 55.39 -17.71
CA GLU A 2 -3.44 54.72 -16.39
C GLU A 2 -3.01 53.25 -16.45
N HIS A 3 -3.46 52.48 -17.46
CA HIS A 3 -3.10 51.06 -17.57
C HIS A 3 -1.60 50.83 -17.84
N ALA A 4 -0.93 51.77 -18.51
CA ALA A 4 0.51 51.68 -18.76
C ALA A 4 1.33 51.81 -17.45
N LEU A 5 0.85 52.61 -16.50
CA LEU A 5 1.49 52.76 -15.18
C LEU A 5 1.30 51.51 -14.31
N ILE A 6 0.13 50.87 -14.38
CA ILE A 6 -0.15 49.62 -13.65
C ILE A 6 0.74 48.48 -14.17
N ILE A 7 0.87 48.34 -15.49
CA ILE A 7 1.72 47.31 -16.11
C ILE A 7 3.19 47.54 -15.75
N ALA A 8 3.66 48.79 -15.78
CA ALA A 8 5.03 49.11 -15.36
C ALA A 8 5.28 48.78 -13.87
N ALA A 9 4.31 49.05 -12.99
CA ALA A 9 4.42 48.72 -11.57
C ALA A 9 4.47 47.20 -11.32
N VAL A 10 3.64 46.42 -12.02
CA VAL A 10 3.65 44.95 -11.92
C VAL A 10 4.97 44.36 -12.43
N VAL A 11 5.51 44.88 -13.54
CA VAL A 11 6.81 44.44 -14.07
C VAL A 11 7.94 44.75 -13.10
N ILE A 12 7.91 45.90 -12.40
CA ILE A 12 8.92 46.24 -11.38
C ILE A 12 8.80 45.31 -10.16
N VAL A 13 7.61 44.91 -9.75
CA VAL A 13 7.42 43.96 -8.64
C VAL A 13 7.88 42.55 -9.02
N VAL A 14 7.61 42.11 -10.26
CA VAL A 14 8.01 40.78 -10.76
C VAL A 14 9.52 40.72 -11.08
N ALA A 15 10.11 41.81 -11.56
CA ALA A 15 11.55 41.87 -11.87
C ALA A 15 12.43 42.31 -10.68
N GLY A 16 11.86 43.02 -9.70
CA GLY A 16 12.56 43.57 -8.53
C GLY A 16 12.31 42.83 -7.22
N GLY A 17 11.50 41.77 -7.21
CA GLY A 17 11.19 40.92 -6.06
C GLY A 17 12.33 39.99 -5.64
N GLY A 18 13.53 40.55 -5.45
CA GLY A 18 14.64 39.91 -4.77
C GLY A 18 14.52 39.99 -3.25
N SER A 19 14.86 38.89 -2.59
CA SER A 19 15.89 38.86 -1.54
C SER A 19 15.82 39.90 -0.40
N ALA A 20 15.18 39.53 0.72
CA ALA A 20 15.57 39.96 2.07
C ALA A 20 14.83 39.16 3.17
N ALA A 21 15.34 38.00 3.57
CA ALA A 21 15.28 37.48 4.95
C ALA A 21 16.02 36.13 5.06
N LEU A 22 17.35 36.18 5.10
CA LEU A 22 18.18 35.08 5.58
C LEU A 22 17.99 34.95 7.10
N VAL A 23 17.41 33.84 7.56
CA VAL A 23 17.56 33.38 8.95
C VAL A 23 18.09 31.94 8.92
N PRO A 24 19.39 31.72 9.21
CA PRO A 24 19.89 30.39 9.49
C PRO A 24 19.83 30.16 11.01
N TRP A 25 18.73 29.61 11.52
CA TRP A 25 18.69 29.08 12.89
C TRP A 25 19.32 27.70 12.94
N ALA A 26 20.60 27.64 12.61
CA ALA A 26 21.46 26.52 12.92
C ALA A 26 22.02 26.74 14.33
N ARG A 27 21.44 26.09 15.36
CA ARG A 27 22.07 25.77 16.66
C ARG A 27 21.08 25.04 17.60
N SER A 28 20.83 23.76 17.33
CA SER A 28 20.67 22.81 18.44
C SER A 28 21.57 21.61 18.21
N ARG A 29 22.81 21.84 18.61
CA ARG A 29 23.84 20.84 18.89
C ARG A 29 23.24 19.57 19.51
N ARG A 30 23.73 18.43 19.00
CA ARG A 30 24.40 17.36 19.76
C ARG A 30 23.55 16.81 20.92
N GLN A 31 23.12 15.57 20.83
CA GLN A 31 23.97 14.44 21.22
C GLN A 31 23.43 13.14 20.62
N HIS A 32 24.24 12.42 19.85
CA HIS A 32 24.51 10.98 20.05
C HIS A 32 25.73 10.58 19.18
N PRO A 33 26.74 9.89 19.74
CA PRO A 33 28.01 9.59 19.06
C PRO A 33 27.91 8.40 18.08
N PRO A 34 28.72 8.35 17.01
CA PRO A 34 28.87 7.16 16.17
C PRO A 34 29.91 6.20 16.75
N ALA A 35 29.54 4.93 16.94
CA ALA A 35 30.48 3.84 17.11
C ALA A 35 30.88 3.29 15.73
N GLY A 36 32.14 3.52 15.35
CA GLY A 36 33.04 2.57 14.67
C GLY A 36 32.75 2.15 13.21
N PRO A 37 33.73 2.29 12.29
CA PRO A 37 33.74 1.58 11.02
C PRO A 37 34.33 0.17 11.17
N SER A 38 33.52 -0.83 10.88
CA SER A 38 33.89 -2.22 10.57
C SER A 38 32.76 -2.69 9.66
N GLY A 39 32.93 -3.14 8.43
CA GLY A 39 34.02 -3.83 7.78
C GLY A 39 33.30 -4.80 6.83
N SER A 40 33.61 -4.74 5.53
CA SER A 40 33.44 -5.83 4.54
C SER A 40 32.14 -6.64 4.50
N GLY A 41 31.40 -6.54 3.39
CA GLY A 41 30.46 -7.60 3.00
C GLY A 41 29.41 -7.23 1.96
N GLN A 42 29.78 -7.31 0.69
CA GLN A 42 28.88 -7.45 -0.47
C GLN A 42 29.56 -8.47 -1.40
N PRO A 43 28.86 -9.27 -2.23
CA PRO A 43 27.53 -9.87 -2.17
C PRO A 43 27.60 -11.42 -2.14
N ASP A 44 26.59 -12.11 -1.62
CA ASP A 44 26.39 -13.54 -1.95
C ASP A 44 25.25 -13.65 -2.96
N GLN A 45 25.64 -14.01 -4.19
CA GLN A 45 24.76 -14.53 -5.20
C GLN A 45 24.75 -16.05 -5.07
N ALA A 46 23.63 -16.64 -4.67
CA ALA A 46 23.26 -18.01 -5.03
C ALA A 46 21.86 -18.30 -4.48
N SER A 47 20.88 -18.41 -5.38
CA SER A 47 20.06 -19.63 -5.47
C SER A 47 19.08 -19.43 -6.61
N GLU A 48 19.47 -20.05 -7.72
CA GLU A 48 18.68 -20.36 -8.88
C GLU A 48 17.43 -21.16 -8.51
N GLU A 49 16.35 -20.90 -9.25
CA GLU A 49 15.60 -21.93 -9.96
C GLU A 49 15.03 -23.10 -9.13
N GLN A 50 13.73 -23.02 -8.81
CA GLN A 50 12.94 -24.24 -8.80
C GLN A 50 11.51 -24.00 -9.27
N ALA A 51 11.31 -24.34 -10.55
CA ALA A 51 10.03 -24.57 -11.17
C ALA A 51 9.33 -25.75 -10.48
N GLY A 52 8.25 -25.45 -9.73
CA GLY A 52 7.36 -26.46 -9.17
C GLY A 52 6.28 -26.82 -10.19
N GLY A 53 6.51 -27.90 -10.94
CA GLY A 53 5.58 -28.44 -11.92
C GLY A 53 4.27 -28.94 -11.29
N VAL A 54 3.15 -28.66 -11.97
CA VAL A 54 1.84 -29.22 -11.66
C VAL A 54 1.79 -30.66 -12.17
N GLY A 55 1.96 -31.62 -11.25
CA GLY A 55 1.82 -33.05 -11.52
C GLY A 55 0.36 -33.47 -11.58
N THR A 56 0.00 -34.09 -12.71
CA THR A 56 -1.30 -34.66 -13.06
C THR A 56 -1.67 -35.88 -12.18
N LEU A 57 -2.97 -35.92 -11.85
CA LEU A 57 -3.85 -37.00 -11.36
C LEU A 57 -3.32 -38.44 -11.33
N GLU A 58 -3.49 -39.10 -10.18
CA GLU A 58 -3.50 -40.56 -10.05
C GLU A 58 -4.68 -40.99 -9.16
N ARG A 59 -5.67 -41.67 -9.74
CA ARG A 59 -6.73 -42.40 -9.02
C ARG A 59 -6.55 -43.89 -9.29
N PRO A 60 -6.08 -44.68 -8.31
CA PRO A 60 -6.02 -46.12 -8.43
C PRO A 60 -7.40 -46.80 -8.40
N ALA A 61 -7.49 -47.88 -9.18
CA ALA A 61 -8.65 -48.71 -9.42
C ALA A 61 -9.00 -49.67 -8.26
N GLU A 62 -10.23 -50.18 -8.35
CA GLU A 62 -10.93 -51.13 -7.48
C GLU A 62 -10.17 -52.47 -7.28
N PRO A 63 -10.50 -53.26 -6.24
CA PRO A 63 -11.32 -54.44 -6.53
C PRO A 63 -12.33 -54.80 -5.43
N GLY A 64 -13.40 -55.48 -5.84
CA GLY A 64 -14.53 -55.85 -4.99
C GLY A 64 -14.34 -57.06 -4.09
N THR A 65 -15.44 -57.45 -3.43
CA THR A 65 -15.80 -58.79 -2.97
C THR A 65 -17.23 -58.69 -2.41
N GLU A 66 -18.20 -59.32 -3.07
CA GLU A 66 -19.48 -59.72 -2.48
C GLU A 66 -19.22 -60.88 -1.50
N PRO A 67 -19.95 -61.07 -0.37
CA PRO A 67 -21.26 -61.73 -0.47
C PRO A 67 -22.30 -61.44 0.65
N ALA A 68 -23.57 -61.74 0.32
CA ALA A 68 -24.63 -62.28 1.18
C ALA A 68 -25.35 -61.39 2.23
N ALA A 69 -26.68 -61.38 2.12
CA ALA A 69 -27.68 -60.85 3.08
C ALA A 69 -28.28 -61.99 3.97
N PRO A 70 -29.33 -61.76 4.79
CA PRO A 70 -29.44 -61.04 6.08
C PRO A 70 -29.99 -62.01 7.20
N PRO A 71 -30.22 -61.61 8.50
CA PRO A 71 -31.49 -60.95 8.88
C PRO A 71 -31.47 -60.05 10.15
N GLU A 72 -32.57 -59.31 10.30
CA GLU A 72 -33.28 -58.83 11.51
C GLU A 72 -32.57 -58.36 12.81
N GLN A 73 -32.80 -57.07 13.07
CA GLN A 73 -33.41 -56.51 14.30
C GLN A 73 -32.67 -56.62 15.64
N ALA A 74 -32.03 -55.50 16.01
CA ALA A 74 -32.01 -55.00 17.38
C ALA A 74 -31.90 -53.47 17.35
N ALA A 75 -32.85 -52.75 17.95
CA ALA A 75 -32.77 -51.31 18.12
C ALA A 75 -31.57 -50.97 19.04
N PRO A 76 -30.63 -50.12 18.63
CA PRO A 76 -29.53 -49.73 19.50
C PRO A 76 -30.03 -48.80 20.62
N PRO A 77 -29.48 -48.89 21.84
CA PRO A 77 -29.71 -47.89 22.88
C PRO A 77 -29.17 -46.54 22.39
N GLU A 78 -29.87 -45.45 22.71
CA GLU A 78 -29.42 -44.09 22.40
C GLU A 78 -28.08 -43.80 23.10
N LEU A 79 -26.99 -44.07 22.40
CA LEU A 79 -25.66 -43.59 22.75
C LEU A 79 -25.68 -42.08 22.59
N SER A 80 -25.66 -41.36 23.72
CA SER A 80 -25.36 -39.93 23.74
C SER A 80 -23.96 -39.74 23.16
N THR A 81 -23.89 -39.37 21.89
CA THR A 81 -22.65 -39.02 21.20
C THR A 81 -22.04 -37.79 21.88
N PRO A 82 -20.74 -37.82 22.26
CA PRO A 82 -20.03 -36.62 22.68
C PRO A 82 -20.16 -35.57 21.58
N ALA A 83 -20.70 -34.40 21.92
CA ALA A 83 -20.84 -33.30 20.97
C ALA A 83 -19.45 -32.93 20.45
N GLU A 84 -19.22 -33.20 19.16
CA GLU A 84 -18.01 -32.83 18.44
C GLU A 84 -17.86 -31.31 18.51
N ALA A 85 -16.78 -30.85 19.16
CA ALA A 85 -16.50 -29.42 19.27
C ALA A 85 -16.27 -28.85 17.86
N PRO A 86 -16.93 -27.75 17.49
CA PRO A 86 -16.80 -27.21 16.14
C PRO A 86 -15.35 -26.82 15.84
N PRO A 87 -14.91 -26.95 14.57
CA PRO A 87 -13.53 -26.69 14.19
C PRO A 87 -13.12 -25.26 14.55
N ALA A 88 -11.94 -25.11 15.15
CA ALA A 88 -11.39 -23.82 15.52
C ALA A 88 -11.24 -22.94 14.27
N ARG A 89 -11.93 -21.79 14.26
CA ARG A 89 -11.83 -20.84 13.15
C ARG A 89 -10.44 -20.20 13.13
N PRO A 90 -9.86 -19.96 11.94
CA PRO A 90 -8.57 -19.29 11.81
C PRO A 90 -8.64 -17.91 12.49
N ALA A 91 -7.63 -17.60 13.30
CA ALA A 91 -7.53 -16.33 13.99
C ALA A 91 -7.29 -15.21 12.96
N VAL A 92 -8.20 -14.23 12.92
CA VAL A 92 -8.05 -13.03 12.08
C VAL A 92 -7.15 -12.03 12.79
N GLU A 93 -6.08 -11.57 12.14
CA GLU A 93 -5.24 -10.51 12.66
C GLU A 93 -6.07 -9.23 12.85
N ARG A 94 -6.14 -8.73 14.09
CA ARG A 94 -6.82 -7.48 14.39
C ARG A 94 -5.87 -6.31 14.15
N PRO A 95 -6.21 -5.36 13.26
CA PRO A 95 -5.36 -4.20 13.03
C PRO A 95 -5.25 -3.32 14.29
N PRO A 96 -4.17 -2.52 14.42
CA PRO A 96 -3.99 -1.61 15.54
C PRO A 96 -5.13 -0.58 15.63
N PRO A 97 -5.33 0.06 16.81
CA PRO A 97 -6.37 1.07 17.01
C PRO A 97 -6.32 2.15 15.92
N SER A 98 -7.49 2.68 15.57
CA SER A 98 -7.66 3.67 14.50
C SER A 98 -6.91 4.98 14.78
N ALA A 99 -6.78 5.35 16.07
CA ALA A 99 -6.05 6.53 16.51
C ALA A 99 -4.60 6.52 15.99
N GLY A 100 -4.23 7.55 15.22
CA GLY A 100 -2.88 7.72 14.68
C GLY A 100 -2.54 6.82 13.49
N ARG A 101 -3.43 5.94 13.01
CA ARG A 101 -3.19 5.09 11.84
C ARG A 101 -2.86 5.91 10.60
N LEU A 102 -3.62 6.97 10.36
CA LEU A 102 -3.45 7.83 9.20
C LEU A 102 -2.16 8.65 9.26
N ALA A 103 -1.75 9.09 10.46
CA ALA A 103 -0.46 9.75 10.66
C ALA A 103 0.72 8.81 10.34
N ARG A 104 0.65 7.54 10.76
CA ARG A 104 1.64 6.52 10.40
C ARG A 104 1.64 6.24 8.90
N LEU A 105 0.47 6.18 8.26
CA LEU A 105 0.36 5.98 6.82
C LEU A 105 1.01 7.15 6.05
N ARG A 106 0.66 8.40 6.38
CA ARG A 106 1.31 9.59 5.79
C ARG A 106 2.82 9.57 5.99
N GLY A 107 3.30 9.19 7.17
CA GLY A 107 4.74 9.07 7.44
C GLY A 107 5.44 7.99 6.62
N ARG A 108 4.77 6.85 6.36
CA ARG A 108 5.30 5.78 5.48
C ARG A 108 5.32 6.21 4.02
N LEU A 109 4.24 6.84 3.54
CA LEU A 109 4.16 7.36 2.17
C LEU A 109 5.19 8.46 1.92
N ALA A 110 5.38 9.37 2.88
CA ALA A 110 6.42 10.39 2.80
C ALA A 110 7.84 9.78 2.77
N ARG A 111 8.06 8.61 3.37
CA ARG A 111 9.35 7.92 3.34
C ARG A 111 9.59 7.15 2.04
N SER A 112 8.54 6.67 1.36
CA SER A 112 8.69 5.88 0.13
C SER A 112 9.10 6.72 -1.07
N GLN A 113 8.91 8.04 -1.03
CA GLN A 113 9.38 9.00 -2.06
C GLN A 113 9.04 8.57 -3.50
N SER A 114 7.90 7.90 -3.71
CA SER A 114 7.42 7.49 -5.02
C SER A 114 6.46 8.53 -5.59
N ALA A 115 6.39 8.63 -6.93
CA ALA A 115 5.47 9.55 -7.61
C ALA A 115 4.01 9.30 -7.18
N LEU A 116 3.61 8.03 -7.14
CA LEU A 116 2.32 7.59 -6.60
C LEU A 116 2.15 7.98 -5.11
N GLY A 117 3.19 7.81 -4.30
CA GLY A 117 3.18 8.22 -2.89
C GLY A 117 2.98 9.73 -2.70
N GLY A 118 3.56 10.54 -3.58
CA GLY A 118 3.34 11.99 -3.64
C GLY A 118 1.90 12.36 -3.96
N VAL A 119 1.30 11.73 -4.99
CA VAL A 119 -0.13 11.88 -5.34
C VAL A 119 -1.03 11.55 -4.16
N LEU A 120 -0.85 10.38 -3.53
CA LEU A 120 -1.65 9.98 -2.38
C LEU A 120 -1.47 10.93 -1.19
N LEU A 121 -0.23 11.38 -0.94
CA LEU A 121 0.03 12.30 0.16
C LEU A 121 -0.61 13.66 -0.10
N ARG A 122 -0.62 14.13 -1.35
CA ARG A 122 -1.30 15.36 -1.75
C ARG A 122 -2.80 15.23 -1.47
N LEU A 123 -3.46 14.19 -2.00
CA LEU A 123 -4.88 13.89 -1.73
C LEU A 123 -5.20 13.79 -0.23
N LEU A 124 -4.36 13.12 0.56
CA LEU A 124 -4.60 12.95 2.00
C LEU A 124 -4.28 14.18 2.83
N SER A 125 -3.46 15.12 2.35
CA SER A 125 -2.97 16.26 3.15
C SER A 125 -3.61 17.58 2.75
N SER A 126 -4.05 17.72 1.50
CA SER A 126 -4.77 18.89 1.01
C SER A 126 -6.26 18.78 1.31
N GLY A 127 -6.87 19.87 1.78
CA GLY A 127 -8.32 19.96 1.91
C GLY A 127 -9.05 20.24 0.59
N THR A 128 -8.36 20.80 -0.40
CA THR A 128 -8.89 21.15 -1.72
C THR A 128 -7.79 21.06 -2.77
N LEU A 129 -8.14 20.63 -3.98
CA LEU A 129 -7.24 20.57 -5.13
C LEU A 129 -7.84 21.38 -6.28
N ASP A 130 -7.01 22.17 -6.93
CA ASP A 130 -7.38 22.92 -8.13
C ASP A 130 -7.29 22.05 -9.39
N ASP A 131 -7.77 22.57 -10.52
CA ASP A 131 -7.79 21.81 -11.79
C ASP A 131 -6.39 21.39 -12.23
N GLN A 132 -5.39 22.25 -12.03
CA GLN A 132 -4.00 21.94 -12.36
C GLN A 132 -3.45 20.80 -11.49
N ALA A 133 -3.75 20.80 -10.19
CA ALA A 133 -3.38 19.68 -9.31
C ALA A 133 -4.01 18.36 -9.76
N TRP A 134 -5.26 18.39 -10.23
CA TRP A 134 -5.93 17.20 -10.74
C TRP A 134 -5.29 16.68 -12.03
N GLU A 135 -4.92 17.56 -12.96
CA GLU A 135 -4.16 17.19 -14.16
C GLU A 135 -2.79 16.58 -13.80
N GLU A 136 -2.03 17.20 -12.88
CA GLU A 136 -0.75 16.66 -12.41
C GLU A 136 -0.88 15.26 -11.80
N ILE A 137 -1.95 15.04 -11.02
CA ILE A 137 -2.25 13.74 -10.40
C ILE A 137 -2.49 12.69 -11.48
N GLU A 138 -3.30 13.03 -12.47
CA GLU A 138 -3.65 12.14 -13.57
C GLU A 138 -2.46 11.75 -14.44
N ASP A 139 -1.62 12.72 -14.81
CA ASP A 139 -0.38 12.47 -15.57
C ASP A 139 0.57 11.55 -14.78
N THR A 140 0.63 11.75 -13.47
CA THR A 140 1.42 10.87 -12.58
C THR A 140 0.86 9.45 -12.58
N LEU A 141 -0.46 9.30 -12.51
CA LEU A 141 -1.13 7.99 -12.54
C LEU A 141 -0.92 7.27 -13.88
N ILE A 142 -0.95 7.99 -15.00
CA ILE A 142 -0.65 7.45 -16.32
C ILE A 142 0.78 6.88 -16.36
N THR A 143 1.73 7.62 -15.79
CA THR A 143 3.15 7.21 -15.73
C THR A 143 3.39 6.06 -14.75
N ALA A 144 2.52 5.88 -13.75
CA ALA A 144 2.61 4.84 -12.73
C ALA A 144 2.01 3.48 -13.18
N ASP A 145 2.10 3.16 -14.48
CA ASP A 145 1.60 1.92 -15.07
C ASP A 145 0.07 1.68 -14.95
N MET A 146 -0.76 2.70 -14.65
CA MET A 146 -2.22 2.55 -14.70
C MET A 146 -2.80 2.69 -16.11
N GLY A 147 -2.11 3.43 -16.97
CA GLY A 147 -2.61 3.78 -18.31
C GLY A 147 -3.67 4.89 -18.31
N VAL A 148 -3.95 5.41 -19.51
CA VAL A 148 -4.77 6.63 -19.70
C VAL A 148 -6.22 6.47 -19.25
N ALA A 149 -6.91 5.44 -19.73
CA ALA A 149 -8.34 5.28 -19.45
C ALA A 149 -8.64 5.03 -17.95
N PRO A 150 -7.94 4.12 -17.25
CA PRO A 150 -8.16 3.90 -15.81
C PRO A 150 -7.78 5.12 -14.96
N ALA A 151 -6.71 5.83 -15.30
CA ALA A 151 -6.31 7.04 -14.59
C ALA A 151 -7.38 8.15 -14.68
N ARG A 152 -7.90 8.39 -15.89
CA ARG A 152 -8.96 9.39 -16.15
C ARG A 152 -10.22 9.06 -15.34
N GLN A 153 -10.68 7.82 -15.40
CA GLN A 153 -11.86 7.39 -14.64
C GLN A 153 -11.68 7.61 -13.13
N LEU A 154 -10.52 7.22 -12.60
CA LEU A 154 -10.25 7.31 -11.17
C LEU A 154 -10.18 8.76 -10.69
N VAL A 155 -9.60 9.67 -11.49
CA VAL A 155 -9.55 11.10 -11.16
C VAL A 155 -10.95 11.72 -11.15
N GLU A 156 -11.79 11.39 -12.13
CA GLU A 156 -13.18 11.85 -12.17
C GLU A 156 -13.99 11.36 -10.97
N GLU A 157 -13.80 10.10 -10.53
CA GLU A 157 -14.48 9.55 -9.35
C GLU A 157 -14.00 10.19 -8.03
N LEU A 158 -12.74 10.61 -7.95
CA LEU A 158 -12.16 11.24 -6.77
C LEU A 158 -12.46 12.73 -6.64
N ARG A 159 -12.83 13.39 -7.74
CA ARG A 159 -13.20 14.81 -7.75
C ARG A 159 -14.61 14.96 -7.16
N THR A 160 -14.66 15.19 -5.84
CA THR A 160 -15.90 15.42 -5.07
C THR A 160 -16.21 16.89 -4.86
#